data_AF-A0A830GUK9-F1
#
_entry.id   AF-A0A830GUK9-F1
#
_cell.length_a   1.000
_cell.length_b   1.000
_cell.length_c   1.000
_cell.angle_alpha   90.00
_cell.angle_beta   90.00
_cell.angle_gamma   90.00
#
_symmetry.space_group_name_H-M   'P 1'
#
loop_
_entity.id
_entity.type
_entity.pdbx_description
1 polymer ?
#
loop_
_entity_poly.entity_id
_entity_poly.type
_entity_poly.pdbx_seq_one_letter_code
_entity_poly.pdbx_strand_id
1 'polypeptide(L)'
;MEAWDIQEYHLETHNLLYSVIFGELETGFVDIGYQVVGEFTRLEDQRNNTEIEPCYTIFDGNSVVFFDVLEPGDITSEEIDRISSYNQIGLEAVENHIDNVEVSDPDLDHNDIENFDHCVICREEQLTQQGSGTAEQRQRLEQLEREACIASVENGESLIKSSGSIRADNLDNILQRGVSVPNNVSHTIHLPRRVQPESLAVAICEEIVLGSDLRDGGVELEYADIRKHFGRSISYDKLDDVFAYLRNKGACRKRDESFAFTKYDLDDIMGIRSEVEDTSVQDHLEGRNETGEQRTLDEAYGQE
;
A
#
# COMPACT_ATOMS: atom_id res chain seq x y z
N MET A 1 -9.83 9.54 -14.95
CA MET A 1 -9.80 9.08 -13.55
C MET A 1 -9.04 10.14 -12.81
N GLU A 2 -9.67 10.76 -11.83
CA GLU A 2 -9.04 11.83 -11.06
C GLU A 2 -7.91 11.23 -10.19
N ALA A 3 -7.00 12.08 -9.70
CA ALA A 3 -5.84 11.59 -8.94
C ALA A 3 -6.27 10.77 -7.72
N TRP A 4 -7.34 11.17 -7.05
CA TRP A 4 -7.91 10.47 -5.90
C TRP A 4 -8.53 9.12 -6.26
N ASP A 5 -9.37 9.04 -7.30
CA ASP A 5 -10.00 7.78 -7.73
C ASP A 5 -8.98 6.64 -7.90
N ILE A 6 -7.82 6.95 -8.51
CA ILE A 6 -6.72 5.98 -8.70
C ILE A 6 -6.17 5.53 -7.34
N GLN A 7 -6.01 6.47 -6.40
CA GLN A 7 -5.50 6.16 -5.07
C GLN A 7 -6.49 5.35 -4.23
N GLU A 8 -7.76 5.75 -4.24
CA GLU A 8 -8.82 5.04 -3.54
C GLU A 8 -8.95 3.61 -4.05
N TYR A 9 -8.96 3.42 -5.38
CA TYR A 9 -8.95 2.10 -5.99
C TYR A 9 -7.77 1.24 -5.49
N HIS A 10 -6.56 1.82 -5.42
CA HIS A 10 -5.37 1.10 -4.97
C HIS A 10 -5.49 0.73 -3.48
N LEU A 11 -5.92 1.68 -2.64
CA LEU A 11 -6.14 1.47 -1.21
C LEU A 11 -7.16 0.36 -0.96
N GLU A 12 -8.31 0.42 -1.61
CA GLU A 12 -9.34 -0.60 -1.46
C GLU A 12 -8.85 -1.98 -1.91
N THR A 13 -8.10 -2.07 -3.02
CA THR A 13 -7.55 -3.35 -3.50
C THR A 13 -6.59 -3.95 -2.47
N HIS A 14 -5.75 -3.12 -1.85
CA HIS A 14 -4.84 -3.54 -0.80
C HIS A 14 -5.57 -3.96 0.48
N ASN A 15 -6.62 -3.24 0.87
CA ASN A 15 -7.45 -3.57 2.02
C ASN A 15 -8.23 -4.88 1.81
N LEU A 16 -8.66 -5.18 0.58
CA LEU A 16 -9.28 -6.47 0.27
C LEU A 16 -8.27 -7.60 0.41
N LEU A 17 -7.03 -7.41 -0.08
CA LEU A 17 -5.97 -8.38 0.13
C LEU A 17 -5.69 -8.59 1.62
N TYR A 18 -5.61 -7.52 2.41
CA TYR A 18 -5.50 -7.61 3.87
C TYR A 18 -6.64 -8.46 4.47
N SER A 19 -7.88 -8.21 4.04
CA SER A 19 -9.06 -8.94 4.54
C SER A 19 -8.98 -10.45 4.26
N VAL A 20 -8.36 -10.87 3.16
CA VAL A 20 -8.14 -12.28 2.80
C VAL A 20 -7.00 -12.89 3.62
N ILE A 21 -5.93 -12.13 3.86
CA ILE A 21 -4.79 -12.62 4.63
C ILE A 21 -5.20 -12.85 6.09
N PHE A 22 -5.87 -11.88 6.70
CA PHE A 22 -6.17 -11.87 8.13
C PHE A 22 -7.59 -12.29 8.52
N GLY A 23 -8.48 -12.50 7.55
CA GLY A 23 -9.81 -13.07 7.80
C GLY A 23 -10.82 -12.09 8.40
N GLU A 24 -11.10 -10.96 7.73
CA GLU A 24 -12.11 -10.00 8.24
C GLU A 24 -13.56 -10.48 8.09
N LEU A 25 -13.89 -11.17 6.99
CA LEU A 25 -15.24 -11.66 6.71
C LEU A 25 -15.41 -13.13 7.11
N GLU A 26 -14.52 -13.98 6.61
CA GLU A 26 -14.46 -15.41 6.86
C GLU A 26 -13.01 -15.81 7.17
N THR A 27 -12.75 -17.12 7.21
CA THR A 27 -11.43 -17.71 7.41
C THR A 27 -10.41 -17.15 6.40
N GLY A 28 -9.43 -16.41 6.89
CA GLY A 28 -8.31 -15.90 6.09
C GLY A 28 -7.18 -16.91 5.93
N PHE A 29 -6.10 -16.52 5.25
CA PHE A 29 -4.90 -17.36 5.13
C PHE A 29 -4.26 -17.67 6.48
N VAL A 30 -4.26 -16.71 7.41
CA VAL A 30 -3.75 -16.93 8.77
C VAL A 30 -4.55 -18.01 9.50
N ASP A 31 -5.87 -18.02 9.35
CA ASP A 31 -6.74 -18.98 10.05
C ASP A 31 -6.58 -20.43 9.56
N ILE A 32 -6.02 -20.63 8.36
CA ILE A 32 -5.74 -21.96 7.79
C ILE A 32 -4.27 -22.38 7.92
N GLY A 33 -3.48 -21.64 8.70
CA GLY A 33 -2.12 -22.03 9.10
C GLY A 33 -0.98 -21.34 8.36
N TYR A 34 -1.25 -20.33 7.52
CA TYR A 34 -0.18 -19.47 7.01
C TYR A 34 0.24 -18.44 8.07
N GLN A 35 1.51 -18.09 8.07
CA GLN A 35 2.06 -17.05 8.92
C GLN A 35 2.45 -15.86 8.09
N VAL A 36 2.06 -14.68 8.55
CA VAL A 36 2.51 -13.43 7.94
C VAL A 36 3.90 -13.15 8.46
N VAL A 37 4.86 -13.19 7.54
CA VAL A 37 6.27 -12.90 7.82
C VAL A 37 6.39 -11.40 8.03
N GLY A 38 5.89 -10.61 7.09
CA GLY A 38 5.84 -9.16 7.24
C GLY A 38 5.11 -8.47 6.11
N GLU A 39 4.75 -7.23 6.38
CA GLU A 39 4.20 -6.30 5.39
C GLU A 39 5.35 -5.47 4.82
N PHE A 40 5.46 -5.40 3.49
CA PHE A 40 6.44 -4.54 2.81
C PHE A 40 7.87 -4.69 3.31
N THR A 41 8.22 -5.93 3.66
CA THR A 41 9.56 -6.25 4.11
C THR A 41 10.47 -6.40 2.90
N ARG A 42 11.47 -5.53 2.80
CA ARG A 42 12.46 -5.55 1.73
C ARG A 42 13.27 -6.85 1.79
N LEU A 43 13.39 -7.52 0.65
CA LEU A 43 14.23 -8.70 0.47
C LEU A 43 15.30 -8.37 -0.56
N GLU A 44 16.56 -8.45 -0.14
CA GLU A 44 17.73 -8.22 -1.00
C GLU A 44 18.43 -9.54 -1.32
N ASP A 45 18.66 -9.78 -2.62
CA ASP A 45 19.55 -10.85 -3.09
C ASP A 45 20.82 -10.22 -3.66
N GLN A 46 21.85 -10.13 -2.83
CA GLN A 46 23.15 -9.57 -3.20
C GLN A 46 23.84 -10.37 -4.31
N ARG A 47 23.57 -11.67 -4.41
CA ARG A 47 24.21 -12.55 -5.40
C ARG A 47 23.65 -12.30 -6.80
N ASN A 48 22.35 -12.09 -6.88
CA ASN A 48 21.67 -11.78 -8.15
C ASN A 48 21.57 -10.27 -8.42
N ASN A 49 21.96 -9.43 -7.46
CA ASN A 49 21.84 -7.97 -7.52
C ASN A 49 20.39 -7.54 -7.81
N THR A 50 19.46 -8.17 -7.09
CA THR A 50 18.03 -7.94 -7.21
C THR A 50 17.44 -7.67 -5.83
N GLU A 51 16.38 -6.88 -5.81
CA GLU A 51 15.65 -6.53 -4.60
C GLU A 51 14.16 -6.52 -4.90
N ILE A 52 13.37 -7.04 -3.97
CA ILE A 52 11.90 -7.02 -4.02
C ILE A 52 11.34 -6.46 -2.72
N GLU A 53 10.11 -5.94 -2.79
CA GLU A 53 9.39 -5.38 -1.65
C GLU A 53 7.89 -5.75 -1.83
N PRO A 54 7.50 -6.99 -1.45
CA PRO A 54 6.13 -7.47 -1.56
C PRO A 54 5.20 -6.75 -0.59
N CYS A 55 3.92 -6.60 -0.95
CA CYS A 55 2.91 -6.09 -0.02
C CYS A 55 2.82 -6.97 1.22
N TYR A 56 2.72 -8.28 1.02
CA TYR A 56 2.70 -9.26 2.09
C TYR A 56 3.54 -10.47 1.72
N THR A 57 4.19 -11.04 2.73
CA THR A 57 4.86 -12.34 2.61
C THR A 57 4.19 -13.31 3.57
N ILE A 58 3.72 -14.44 3.05
CA ILE A 58 3.18 -15.53 3.87
C ILE A 58 3.99 -16.81 3.77
N PHE A 59 3.98 -17.60 4.84
CA PHE A 59 4.78 -18.82 4.98
C PHE A 59 3.99 -19.91 5.70
N ASP A 60 4.04 -21.16 5.22
CA ASP A 60 3.31 -22.30 5.83
C ASP A 60 4.23 -23.36 6.49
N GLY A 61 5.53 -23.09 6.57
CA GLY A 61 6.53 -24.07 7.02
C GLY A 61 7.39 -24.64 5.91
N ASN A 62 6.89 -24.70 4.67
CA ASN A 62 7.60 -25.33 3.53
C ASN A 62 7.65 -24.42 2.29
N SER A 63 6.67 -23.56 2.14
CA SER A 63 6.49 -22.69 0.98
C SER A 63 6.33 -21.24 1.41
N VAL A 64 7.01 -20.33 0.70
CA VAL A 64 6.85 -18.88 0.85
C VAL A 64 6.07 -18.33 -0.33
N VAL A 65 5.09 -17.46 -0.08
CA VAL A 65 4.36 -16.78 -1.15
C VAL A 65 4.38 -15.27 -0.93
N PHE A 66 4.88 -14.58 -1.94
CA PHE A 66 4.92 -13.13 -2.00
C PHE A 66 3.67 -12.60 -2.69
N PHE A 67 2.92 -11.73 -2.03
CA PHE A 67 1.80 -11.01 -2.63
C PHE A 67 2.18 -9.58 -2.98
N ASP A 68 1.82 -9.15 -4.17
CA ASP A 68 2.01 -7.79 -4.66
C ASP A 68 0.70 -7.29 -5.27
N VAL A 69 0.48 -5.97 -5.29
CA VAL A 69 -0.73 -5.35 -5.85
C VAL A 69 -0.34 -4.55 -7.10
N LEU A 70 -1.09 -4.70 -8.19
CA LEU A 70 -0.89 -3.87 -9.38
C LEU A 70 -1.30 -2.42 -9.12
N GLU A 71 -0.54 -1.49 -9.70
CA GLU A 71 -0.99 -0.11 -9.79
C GLU A 71 -2.27 -0.05 -10.66
N PRO A 72 -3.26 0.79 -10.28
CA PRO A 72 -4.48 0.87 -11.06
C PRO A 72 -4.27 1.52 -12.42
N GLY A 73 -5.01 1.05 -13.41
CA GLY A 73 -4.95 1.56 -14.78
C GLY A 73 -4.18 0.65 -15.72
N ASP A 74 -3.38 1.26 -16.61
CA ASP A 74 -2.66 0.52 -17.64
C ASP A 74 -1.45 -0.22 -17.08
N ILE A 75 -1.40 -1.55 -17.29
CA ILE A 75 -0.20 -2.34 -16.99
C ILE A 75 0.94 -1.73 -17.80
N THR A 76 2.04 -1.38 -17.12
CA THR A 76 3.21 -0.76 -17.75
C THR A 76 4.37 -1.75 -17.88
N SER A 77 5.34 -1.44 -18.74
CA SER A 77 6.55 -2.25 -18.85
C SER A 77 7.41 -2.17 -17.58
N GLU A 78 7.46 -1.01 -16.92
CA GLU A 78 8.16 -0.85 -15.63
C GLU A 78 7.56 -1.75 -14.56
N GLU A 79 6.23 -1.88 -14.54
CA GLU A 79 5.55 -2.76 -13.62
C GLU A 79 5.80 -4.24 -13.91
N ILE A 80 5.82 -4.64 -15.19
CA ILE A 80 6.20 -6.00 -15.58
C ILE A 80 7.65 -6.30 -15.19
N ASP A 81 8.58 -5.36 -15.42
CA ASP A 81 9.99 -5.52 -15.04
C ASP A 81 10.13 -5.68 -13.51
N ARG A 82 9.37 -4.90 -12.73
CA ARG A 82 9.28 -5.00 -11.26
C ARG A 82 8.77 -6.37 -10.83
N ILE A 83 7.68 -6.86 -11.41
CA ILE A 83 7.13 -8.19 -11.09
C ILE A 83 8.08 -9.31 -11.54
N SER A 84 8.76 -9.17 -12.68
CA SER A 84 9.75 -10.16 -13.14
C SER A 84 10.96 -10.26 -12.21
N SER A 85 11.21 -9.25 -11.36
CA SER A 85 12.32 -9.25 -10.40
C SER A 85 12.17 -10.35 -9.34
N TYR A 86 10.94 -10.77 -9.01
CA TYR A 86 10.69 -11.90 -8.11
C TYR A 86 11.28 -13.21 -8.65
N ASN A 87 11.29 -13.39 -9.98
CA ASN A 87 11.84 -14.58 -10.64
C ASN A 87 13.38 -14.64 -10.61
N GLN A 88 14.04 -13.56 -10.19
CA GLN A 88 15.50 -13.45 -10.12
C GLN A 88 16.03 -13.68 -8.70
N ILE A 89 15.16 -13.68 -7.68
CA ILE A 89 15.54 -13.96 -6.31
C ILE A 89 15.93 -15.44 -6.17
N GLY A 90 17.01 -15.71 -5.44
CA GLY A 90 17.43 -17.06 -5.09
C GLY A 90 16.77 -17.57 -3.82
N LEU A 91 16.57 -18.89 -3.72
CA LEU A 91 16.01 -19.54 -2.54
C LEU A 91 16.78 -19.19 -1.26
N GLU A 92 18.12 -19.15 -1.32
CA GLU A 92 18.99 -18.75 -0.21
C GLU A 92 18.68 -17.35 0.32
N ALA A 93 18.30 -16.40 -0.55
CA ALA A 93 17.92 -15.06 -0.11
C ALA A 93 16.56 -15.06 0.59
N VAL A 94 15.64 -15.94 0.16
CA VAL A 94 14.34 -16.14 0.82
C VAL A 94 14.51 -16.78 2.19
N GLU A 95 15.27 -17.86 2.30
CA GLU A 95 15.60 -18.51 3.58
C GLU A 95 16.18 -17.51 4.58
N ASN A 96 17.20 -16.76 4.17
CA ASN A 96 17.79 -15.72 5.00
C ASN A 96 16.78 -14.62 5.37
N HIS A 97 15.86 -14.26 4.48
CA HIS A 97 14.84 -13.25 4.77
C HIS A 97 13.87 -13.75 5.84
N ILE A 98 13.37 -14.97 5.71
CA ILE A 98 12.47 -15.58 6.70
C ILE A 98 13.17 -15.73 8.06
N ASP A 99 14.42 -16.19 8.10
CA ASP A 99 15.21 -16.36 9.33
C ASP A 99 15.43 -15.06 10.11
N ASN A 100 15.54 -13.93 9.41
CA ASN A 100 15.80 -12.63 10.01
C ASN A 100 14.54 -11.95 10.54
N VAL A 101 13.36 -12.48 10.23
CA VAL A 101 12.09 -11.95 10.71
C VAL A 101 11.67 -12.78 11.92
N GLU A 102 11.30 -12.13 13.02
CA GLU A 102 10.77 -12.83 14.21
C GLU A 102 9.39 -13.43 13.88
N VAL A 103 9.39 -14.60 13.24
CA VAL A 103 8.19 -15.38 13.00
C VAL A 103 7.74 -15.93 14.35
N SER A 104 6.48 -15.66 14.71
CA SER A 104 5.98 -15.82 16.07
C SER A 104 5.77 -17.27 16.52
N ASP A 105 5.89 -18.24 15.62
CA ASP A 105 5.60 -19.64 15.92
C ASP A 105 6.88 -20.50 16.00
N PRO A 106 7.20 -21.03 17.19
CA PRO A 106 8.37 -21.89 17.38
C PRO A 106 8.25 -23.27 16.71
N ASP A 107 7.09 -23.65 16.18
CA ASP A 107 6.87 -24.97 15.57
C ASP A 107 7.15 -25.02 14.05
N LEU A 108 7.44 -23.89 13.40
CA LEU A 108 7.85 -23.86 11.98
C LEU A 108 9.38 -23.78 11.86
N ASP A 109 9.99 -24.76 11.20
CA ASP A 109 11.43 -24.76 10.90
C ASP A 109 11.68 -24.02 9.58
N HIS A 110 12.38 -22.89 9.66
CA HIS A 110 12.73 -22.06 8.51
C HIS A 110 13.78 -22.68 7.58
N ASN A 111 14.44 -23.78 8.00
CA ASN A 111 15.43 -24.48 7.18
C ASN A 111 14.83 -25.41 6.12
N ASP A 112 13.50 -25.60 6.12
CA ASP A 112 12.80 -26.55 5.25
C ASP A 112 12.05 -25.86 4.09
N ILE A 113 12.41 -24.62 3.71
CA ILE A 113 11.77 -23.96 2.57
C ILE A 113 12.13 -24.67 1.26
N GLU A 114 11.21 -25.43 0.69
CA GLU A 114 11.40 -26.15 -0.57
C GLU A 114 11.20 -25.24 -1.79
N ASN A 115 10.32 -24.24 -1.67
CA ASN A 115 9.91 -23.41 -2.79
C ASN A 115 9.36 -22.05 -2.35
N PHE A 116 9.35 -21.10 -3.29
CA PHE A 116 8.67 -19.83 -3.11
C PHE A 116 8.05 -19.37 -4.43
N ASP A 117 6.92 -18.69 -4.39
CA ASP A 117 6.30 -18.11 -5.58
C ASP A 117 5.82 -16.69 -5.28
N HIS A 118 5.32 -16.02 -6.31
CA HIS A 118 4.67 -14.73 -6.14
C HIS A 118 3.32 -14.69 -6.86
N CYS A 119 2.40 -13.96 -6.27
CA CYS A 119 1.06 -13.74 -6.79
C CYS A 119 0.73 -12.25 -6.81
N VAL A 120 0.29 -11.79 -7.97
CA VAL A 120 -0.08 -10.40 -8.22
C VAL A 120 -1.58 -10.25 -8.12
N ILE A 121 -2.02 -9.25 -7.34
CA ILE A 121 -3.42 -8.95 -7.06
C ILE A 121 -3.86 -7.71 -7.82
N CYS A 122 -5.04 -7.77 -8.43
CA CYS A 122 -5.67 -6.63 -9.11
C CYS A 122 -7.20 -6.78 -9.06
N ARG A 123 -7.96 -5.83 -9.60
CA ARG A 123 -9.41 -6.04 -9.77
C ARG A 123 -9.72 -6.75 -11.09
N GLU A 124 -10.83 -7.49 -11.11
CA GLU A 124 -11.30 -8.15 -12.32
C GLU A 124 -11.64 -7.16 -13.44
N GLU A 125 -12.18 -5.99 -13.10
CA GLU A 125 -12.38 -4.91 -14.08
C GLU A 125 -11.08 -4.53 -14.81
N GLN A 126 -9.96 -4.37 -14.10
CA GLN A 126 -8.67 -4.02 -14.71
C GLN A 126 -8.20 -5.10 -15.68
N LEU A 127 -8.28 -6.38 -15.31
CA LEU A 127 -7.95 -7.49 -16.20
C LEU A 127 -8.84 -7.52 -17.44
N THR A 128 -10.15 -7.30 -17.26
CA THR A 128 -11.11 -7.25 -18.36
C THR A 128 -10.81 -6.12 -19.33
N GLN A 129 -10.48 -4.93 -18.81
CA GLN A 129 -10.08 -3.77 -19.61
C GLN A 129 -8.78 -4.04 -20.38
N GLN A 130 -7.77 -4.64 -19.76
CA GLN A 130 -6.50 -5.00 -20.43
C GLN A 130 -6.72 -6.06 -21.51
N GLY A 131 -7.49 -7.11 -21.21
CA GLY A 131 -7.76 -8.23 -22.11
C GLY A 131 -8.64 -7.88 -23.30
N SER A 132 -9.52 -6.89 -23.16
CA SER A 132 -10.39 -6.39 -24.25
C SER A 132 -9.87 -5.12 -24.94
N GLY A 133 -8.77 -4.57 -24.44
CA GLY A 133 -8.17 -3.33 -24.91
C GLY A 133 -7.38 -3.43 -26.22
N THR A 134 -6.45 -2.49 -26.40
CA THR A 134 -5.55 -2.41 -27.54
C THR A 134 -4.66 -3.65 -27.68
N ALA A 135 -4.01 -3.81 -28.84
CA ALA A 135 -3.06 -4.91 -29.02
C ALA A 135 -1.87 -4.82 -28.04
N GLU A 136 -1.47 -3.60 -27.67
CA GLU A 136 -0.39 -3.34 -26.71
C GLU A 136 -0.80 -3.73 -25.28
N GLN A 137 -2.00 -3.33 -24.84
CA GLN A 137 -2.55 -3.71 -23.53
C GLN A 137 -2.64 -5.23 -23.39
N ARG A 138 -3.18 -5.92 -24.40
CA ARG A 138 -3.24 -7.40 -24.42
C ARG A 138 -1.86 -8.04 -24.38
N GLN A 139 -0.90 -7.51 -25.14
CA GLN A 139 0.47 -8.02 -25.13
C GLN A 139 1.14 -7.85 -23.76
N ARG A 140 0.88 -6.74 -23.05
CA ARG A 140 1.39 -6.51 -21.70
C ARG A 140 0.76 -7.45 -20.68
N LEU A 141 -0.55 -7.68 -20.77
CA LEU A 141 -1.21 -8.70 -19.94
C LEU A 141 -0.60 -10.09 -20.19
N GLU A 142 -0.45 -10.52 -21.44
CA GLU A 142 0.19 -11.79 -21.80
C GLU A 142 1.66 -11.87 -21.34
N GLN A 143 2.36 -10.75 -21.21
CA GLN A 143 3.70 -10.70 -20.61
C GLN A 143 3.62 -10.91 -19.10
N LEU A 144 2.76 -10.17 -18.40
CA LEU A 144 2.57 -10.31 -16.96
C LEU A 144 2.16 -11.74 -16.56
N GLU A 145 1.24 -12.36 -17.29
CA GLU A 145 0.78 -13.75 -17.07
C GLU A 145 1.90 -14.80 -17.23
N ARG A 146 2.98 -14.46 -17.94
CA ARG A 146 4.16 -15.34 -18.05
C ARG A 146 5.14 -15.16 -16.90
N GLU A 147 5.13 -13.99 -16.28
CA GLU A 147 6.03 -13.68 -15.17
C GLU A 147 5.45 -14.10 -13.83
N ALA A 148 4.12 -14.05 -13.63
CA ALA A 148 3.49 -14.23 -12.33
C ALA A 148 2.19 -15.04 -12.35
N CYS A 149 1.81 -15.57 -11.18
CA CYS A 149 0.42 -15.93 -10.90
C CYS A 149 -0.39 -14.64 -10.70
N ILE A 150 -1.57 -14.54 -11.32
CA ILE A 150 -2.46 -13.38 -11.17
C ILE A 150 -3.74 -13.83 -10.49
N ALA A 151 -4.16 -13.09 -9.47
CA ALA A 151 -5.47 -13.22 -8.85
C ALA A 151 -6.23 -11.88 -8.91
N SER A 152 -7.54 -11.97 -9.10
CA SER A 152 -8.45 -10.84 -9.16
C SER A 152 -9.36 -10.81 -7.95
N VAL A 153 -9.70 -9.61 -7.48
CA VAL A 153 -10.62 -9.40 -6.35
C VAL A 153 -11.63 -8.30 -6.66
N GLU A 154 -12.87 -8.47 -6.22
CA GLU A 154 -13.92 -7.45 -6.27
C GLU A 154 -14.65 -7.35 -4.92
N ASN A 155 -15.20 -6.17 -4.63
CA ASN A 155 -15.88 -5.91 -3.35
C ASN A 155 -17.08 -6.85 -3.18
N GLY A 156 -17.10 -7.60 -2.07
CA GLY A 156 -18.21 -8.49 -1.72
C GLY A 156 -18.23 -9.81 -2.51
N GLU A 157 -17.21 -10.05 -3.35
CA GLU A 157 -17.09 -11.27 -4.13
C GLU A 157 -16.02 -12.20 -3.52
N SER A 158 -14.96 -12.50 -4.27
CA SER A 158 -13.87 -13.35 -3.80
C SER A 158 -12.55 -12.96 -4.48
N LEU A 159 -11.44 -13.17 -3.77
CA LEU A 159 -10.12 -13.22 -4.37
C LEU A 159 -9.97 -14.58 -5.08
N ILE A 160 -9.88 -14.56 -6.41
CA ILE A 160 -9.83 -15.77 -7.25
C ILE A 160 -8.62 -15.72 -8.18
N LYS A 161 -7.91 -16.83 -8.34
CA LYS A 161 -6.84 -16.97 -9.32
C LYS A 161 -7.39 -16.84 -10.74
N SER A 162 -6.90 -15.85 -11.48
CA SER A 162 -7.26 -15.58 -12.87
C SER A 162 -6.35 -16.34 -13.84
N SER A 163 -5.03 -16.39 -13.56
CA SER A 163 -4.05 -17.05 -14.42
C SER A 163 -2.78 -17.46 -13.66
N GLY A 164 -1.95 -18.31 -14.28
CA GLY A 164 -0.74 -18.86 -13.66
C GLY A 164 -1.00 -19.93 -12.60
N SER A 165 0.03 -20.22 -11.81
CA SER A 165 -0.02 -21.22 -10.73
C SER A 165 1.02 -20.92 -9.65
N ILE A 166 0.69 -21.31 -8.43
CA ILE A 166 1.58 -21.33 -7.27
C ILE A 166 1.93 -22.79 -6.98
N ARG A 167 3.18 -23.09 -6.61
CA ARG A 167 3.65 -24.44 -6.27
C ARG A 167 3.18 -24.92 -4.90
N ALA A 168 2.82 -24.01 -4.01
CA ALA A 168 2.10 -24.30 -2.79
C ALA A 168 0.69 -24.81 -3.13
N ASP A 169 0.54 -26.12 -3.37
CA ASP A 169 -0.69 -26.77 -3.84
C ASP A 169 -1.92 -26.38 -3.02
N ASN A 170 -1.78 -26.24 -1.69
CA ASN A 170 -2.89 -25.84 -0.83
C ASN A 170 -3.37 -24.42 -1.19
N LEU A 171 -2.45 -23.44 -1.24
CA LEU A 171 -2.77 -22.06 -1.59
C LEU A 171 -3.33 -21.95 -3.01
N ASP A 172 -2.71 -22.65 -3.97
CA ASP A 172 -3.13 -22.63 -5.36
C ASP A 172 -4.58 -23.13 -5.51
N ASN A 173 -4.92 -24.21 -4.79
CA ASN A 173 -6.29 -24.75 -4.75
C ASN A 173 -7.27 -23.80 -4.05
N ILE A 174 -6.84 -23.09 -3.01
CA ILE A 174 -7.67 -22.10 -2.30
C ILE A 174 -7.97 -20.93 -3.23
N LEU A 175 -6.96 -20.33 -3.84
CA LEU A 175 -7.13 -19.23 -4.78
C LEU A 175 -7.94 -19.67 -6.01
N GLN A 176 -7.80 -20.91 -6.46
CA GLN A 176 -8.62 -21.44 -7.56
C GLN A 176 -10.10 -21.57 -7.18
N ARG A 177 -10.42 -21.89 -5.91
CA ARG A 177 -11.81 -21.97 -5.41
C ARG A 177 -12.38 -20.59 -5.09
N GLY A 178 -11.52 -19.65 -4.74
CA GLY A 178 -11.88 -18.31 -4.29
C GLY A 178 -11.91 -18.19 -2.78
N VAL A 179 -11.45 -17.03 -2.28
CA VAL A 179 -11.58 -16.64 -0.87
C VAL A 179 -12.50 -15.43 -0.78
N SER A 180 -13.58 -15.54 -0.01
CA SER A 180 -14.57 -14.47 0.08
C SER A 180 -14.00 -13.21 0.72
N VAL A 181 -14.41 -12.05 0.20
CA VAL A 181 -13.98 -10.73 0.67
C VAL A 181 -15.19 -9.87 1.04
N PRO A 182 -15.05 -8.93 1.99
CA PRO A 182 -16.16 -8.09 2.40
C PRO A 182 -16.59 -7.13 1.29
N ASN A 183 -17.86 -6.73 1.31
CA ASN A 183 -18.34 -5.66 0.42
C ASN A 183 -17.73 -4.30 0.75
N ASN A 184 -17.50 -4.07 2.04
CA ASN A 184 -16.80 -2.88 2.54
C ASN A 184 -15.71 -3.40 3.46
N VAL A 185 -14.45 -3.17 3.09
CA VAL A 185 -13.28 -3.45 3.94
C VAL A 185 -13.35 -2.63 5.22
N SER A 186 -12.64 -3.06 6.27
CA SER A 186 -12.49 -2.23 7.46
C SER A 186 -11.99 -0.83 7.11
N HIS A 187 -12.34 0.16 7.94
CA HIS A 187 -11.94 1.55 7.72
C HIS A 187 -10.42 1.75 7.79
N THR A 188 -9.65 0.73 8.20
CA THR A 188 -8.20 0.80 8.33
C THR A 188 -7.54 1.05 6.98
N ILE A 189 -6.85 2.19 6.86
CA ILE A 189 -6.14 2.56 5.64
C ILE A 189 -4.73 1.95 5.64
N HIS A 190 -4.54 0.92 4.82
CA HIS A 190 -3.22 0.36 4.54
C HIS A 190 -2.59 1.05 3.33
N LEU A 191 -1.64 1.95 3.57
CA LEU A 191 -0.98 2.71 2.51
C LEU A 191 -0.25 1.78 1.50
N PRO A 192 -0.43 1.99 0.18
CA PRO A 192 0.21 1.19 -0.85
C PRO A 192 1.71 1.48 -0.89
N ARG A 193 2.47 0.65 -1.63
CA ARG A 193 3.92 0.82 -1.81
C ARG A 193 4.27 2.24 -2.25
N ARG A 194 3.56 2.75 -3.26
CA ARG A 194 3.70 4.12 -3.74
C ARG A 194 2.68 5.02 -3.03
N VAL A 195 3.08 5.53 -1.88
CA VAL A 195 2.28 6.49 -1.10
C VAL A 195 2.14 7.80 -1.90
N GLN A 196 0.92 8.25 -2.19
CA GLN A 196 0.68 9.57 -2.79
C GLN A 196 0.27 10.59 -1.72
N PRO A 197 0.42 11.90 -1.97
CA PRO A 197 0.04 12.93 -1.00
C PRO A 197 -1.42 12.84 -0.56
N GLU A 198 -2.35 12.55 -1.47
CA GLU A 198 -3.78 12.45 -1.19
C GLU A 198 -4.08 11.28 -0.24
N SER A 199 -3.59 10.08 -0.56
CA SER A 199 -3.77 8.89 0.28
C SER A 199 -3.10 9.06 1.65
N LEU A 200 -1.96 9.74 1.71
CA LEU A 200 -1.29 10.04 2.97
C LEU A 200 -2.07 11.07 3.81
N ALA A 201 -2.63 12.11 3.21
CA ALA A 201 -3.44 13.10 3.91
C ALA A 201 -4.67 12.45 4.56
N VAL A 202 -5.38 11.62 3.80
CA VAL A 202 -6.54 10.88 4.30
C VAL A 202 -6.13 9.87 5.38
N ALA A 203 -5.06 9.11 5.17
CA ALA A 203 -4.56 8.15 6.16
C ALA A 203 -4.17 8.80 7.50
N ILE A 204 -3.48 9.94 7.47
CA ILE A 204 -3.12 10.68 8.70
C ILE A 204 -4.38 11.09 9.45
N CYS A 205 -5.37 11.65 8.75
CA CYS A 205 -6.61 12.11 9.38
C CYS A 205 -7.46 10.96 9.91
N GLU A 206 -7.74 9.93 9.10
CA GLU A 206 -8.68 8.88 9.44
C GLU A 206 -8.09 7.82 10.38
N GLU A 207 -6.85 7.38 10.18
CA GLU A 207 -6.24 6.35 11.03
C GLU A 207 -5.63 6.90 12.31
N ILE A 208 -4.79 7.93 12.17
CA ILE A 208 -4.00 8.40 13.31
C ILE A 208 -4.82 9.37 14.15
N VAL A 209 -5.37 10.41 13.52
CA VAL A 209 -6.01 11.52 14.25
C VAL A 209 -7.39 11.13 14.76
N LEU A 210 -8.28 10.60 13.90
CA LEU A 210 -9.61 10.15 14.32
C LEU A 210 -9.57 8.86 15.16
N GLY A 211 -8.52 8.05 15.01
CA GLY A 211 -8.23 6.92 15.90
C GLY A 211 -7.71 7.33 17.29
N SER A 212 -7.31 8.60 17.49
CA SER A 212 -6.77 9.12 18.75
C SER A 212 -7.83 9.78 19.65
N ASP A 213 -7.54 9.89 20.95
CA ASP A 213 -8.41 10.64 21.88
C ASP A 213 -8.14 12.15 21.82
N LEU A 214 -9.03 12.88 21.14
CA LEU A 214 -8.92 14.34 20.98
C LEU A 214 -9.47 15.17 22.15
N ARG A 215 -9.95 14.54 23.24
CA ARG A 215 -10.66 15.26 24.33
C ARG A 215 -9.75 16.17 25.16
N ASP A 216 -8.49 15.76 25.37
CA ASP A 216 -7.51 16.38 26.27
C ASP A 216 -6.47 17.27 25.56
N GLY A 217 -6.94 18.15 24.66
CA GLY A 217 -6.08 19.14 23.99
C GLY A 217 -5.62 18.73 22.59
N GLY A 218 -5.95 17.51 22.16
CA GLY A 218 -5.68 17.01 20.82
C GLY A 218 -4.54 15.98 20.77
N VAL A 219 -4.11 15.66 19.56
CA VAL A 219 -2.92 14.84 19.29
C VAL A 219 -1.87 15.71 18.60
N GLU A 220 -0.60 15.52 18.98
CA GLU A 220 0.55 16.14 18.31
C GLU A 220 1.31 15.04 17.58
N LEU A 221 1.61 15.27 16.31
CA LEU A 221 2.29 14.31 15.45
C LEU A 221 3.59 14.90 14.91
N GLU A 222 4.66 14.15 15.00
CA GLU A 222 5.92 14.39 14.30
C GLU A 222 6.02 13.51 13.05
N TYR A 223 6.94 13.84 12.14
CA TYR A 223 7.22 13.01 10.96
C TYR A 223 7.63 11.58 11.33
N ALA A 224 8.32 11.41 12.45
CA ALA A 224 8.71 10.10 12.97
C ALA A 224 7.49 9.26 13.38
N ASP A 225 6.44 9.88 13.94
CA ASP A 225 5.22 9.19 14.35
C ASP A 225 4.48 8.63 13.15
N ILE A 226 4.36 9.43 12.07
CA ILE A 226 3.70 8.98 10.83
C ILE A 226 4.44 7.80 10.21
N ARG A 227 5.76 7.92 10.06
CA ARG A 227 6.59 6.86 9.48
C ARG A 227 6.57 5.58 10.33
N LYS A 228 6.58 5.73 11.66
CA LYS A 228 6.50 4.61 12.59
C LYS A 228 5.13 3.94 12.55
N HIS A 229 4.05 4.73 12.51
CA HIS A 229 2.67 4.21 12.50
C HIS A 229 2.42 3.34 11.27
N PHE A 230 2.79 3.82 10.08
CA PHE A 230 2.60 3.06 8.84
C PHE A 230 3.74 2.06 8.55
N GLY A 231 4.82 2.05 9.35
CA GLY A 231 5.99 1.20 9.09
C GLY A 231 6.66 1.45 7.73
N ARG A 232 6.49 2.64 7.13
CA ARG A 232 6.93 2.95 5.77
C ARG A 232 8.02 4.00 5.69
N SER A 233 8.86 3.89 4.66
CA SER A 233 9.78 4.94 4.26
C SER A 233 9.07 6.03 3.44
N ILE A 234 8.32 6.88 4.13
CA ILE A 234 7.71 8.08 3.54
C ILE A 234 8.76 9.20 3.52
N SER A 235 8.95 9.86 2.37
CA SER A 235 9.92 10.95 2.25
C SER A 235 9.49 12.19 3.05
N TYR A 236 10.47 12.93 3.59
CA TYR A 236 10.21 14.16 4.33
C TYR A 236 9.55 15.23 3.46
N ASP A 237 9.98 15.37 2.20
CA ASP A 237 9.36 16.32 1.26
C ASP A 237 7.85 16.05 1.09
N LYS A 238 7.46 14.77 1.01
CA LYS A 238 6.04 14.39 0.90
C LYS A 238 5.26 14.69 2.17
N LEU A 239 5.87 14.46 3.33
CA LEU A 239 5.28 14.85 4.61
C LEU A 239 5.14 16.37 4.71
N ASP A 240 6.15 17.14 4.29
CA ASP A 240 6.10 18.59 4.25
C ASP A 240 4.93 19.08 3.40
N ASP A 241 4.76 18.54 2.18
CA ASP A 241 3.65 18.89 1.29
C ASP A 241 2.28 18.55 1.89
N VAL A 242 2.13 17.34 2.42
CA VAL A 242 0.87 16.89 3.05
C VAL A 242 0.53 17.73 4.28
N PHE A 243 1.48 18.01 5.17
CA PHE A 243 1.22 18.86 6.33
C PHE A 243 1.02 20.32 5.95
N ALA A 244 1.65 20.82 4.87
CA ALA A 244 1.33 22.15 4.33
C ALA A 244 -0.13 22.20 3.85
N TYR A 245 -0.58 21.16 3.14
CA TYR A 245 -1.96 21.01 2.69
C TYR A 245 -2.94 20.93 3.87
N LEU A 246 -2.72 20.04 4.84
CA LEU A 246 -3.60 19.86 6.01
C LEU A 246 -3.72 21.15 6.84
N ARG A 247 -2.63 21.92 6.96
CA ARG A 247 -2.66 23.23 7.60
C ARG A 247 -3.47 24.26 6.83
N ASN A 248 -3.38 24.25 5.50
CA ASN A 248 -4.16 25.16 4.66
C ASN A 248 -5.66 24.87 4.74
N LYS A 249 -6.03 23.60 4.89
CA LYS A 249 -7.41 23.16 5.11
C LYS A 249 -7.91 23.38 6.53
N GLY A 250 -7.07 23.88 7.45
CA GLY A 250 -7.45 24.12 8.84
C GLY A 250 -7.40 22.88 9.73
N ALA A 251 -7.17 21.69 9.18
CA ALA A 251 -7.18 20.42 9.90
C ALA A 251 -6.08 20.29 10.97
N CYS A 252 -4.97 21.04 10.87
CA CYS A 252 -3.94 21.07 11.90
C CYS A 252 -3.17 22.39 11.99
N ARG A 253 -2.36 22.52 13.05
CA ARG A 253 -1.48 23.68 13.28
C ARG A 253 -0.06 23.23 13.58
N LYS A 254 0.92 23.87 12.97
CA LYS A 254 2.34 23.64 13.29
C LYS A 254 2.67 24.19 14.68
N ARG A 255 3.38 23.39 15.49
CA ARG A 255 3.95 23.76 16.79
C ARG A 255 5.40 23.30 16.83
N ASP A 256 6.34 24.25 16.74
CA ASP A 256 7.78 23.94 16.67
C ASP A 256 8.09 22.86 15.60
N GLU A 257 8.38 21.64 16.04
CA GLU A 257 8.71 20.48 15.20
C GLU A 257 7.55 19.48 15.00
N SER A 258 6.38 19.74 15.60
CA SER A 258 5.18 18.88 15.55
C SER A 258 3.97 19.57 14.90
N PHE A 259 2.93 18.78 14.63
CA PHE A 259 1.65 19.20 14.07
C PHE A 259 0.52 18.81 15.02
N ALA A 260 -0.18 19.81 15.54
CA ALA A 260 -1.27 19.63 16.49
C ALA A 260 -2.62 19.56 15.78
N PHE A 261 -3.37 18.50 16.06
CA PHE A 261 -4.74 18.26 15.63
C PHE A 261 -5.65 18.29 16.86
N THR A 262 -6.74 19.05 16.82
CA THR A 262 -7.61 19.21 18.00
C THR A 262 -9.06 18.93 17.66
N LYS A 263 -9.87 18.66 18.69
CA LYS A 263 -11.33 18.52 18.55
C LYS A 263 -12.02 19.76 17.97
N TYR A 264 -11.36 20.92 17.94
CA TYR A 264 -11.91 22.14 17.37
C TYR A 264 -11.78 22.20 15.86
N ASP A 265 -10.88 21.40 15.30
CA ASP A 265 -10.60 21.33 13.86
C ASP A 265 -11.23 20.06 13.25
N LEU A 266 -12.18 19.42 13.96
CA LEU A 266 -12.73 18.10 13.62
C LEU A 266 -13.51 18.09 12.30
N ASP A 267 -14.28 19.14 12.02
CA ASP A 267 -15.03 19.25 10.76
C ASP A 267 -14.07 19.31 9.57
N ASP A 268 -12.95 20.04 9.70
CA ASP A 268 -11.91 20.12 8.68
C ASP A 268 -11.17 18.79 8.52
N ILE A 269 -10.86 18.10 9.63
CA ILE A 269 -10.24 16.77 9.64
C ILE A 269 -11.13 15.75 8.91
N MET A 270 -12.43 15.73 9.21
CA MET A 270 -13.39 14.81 8.58
C MET A 270 -13.66 15.17 7.11
N GLY A 271 -13.45 16.43 6.71
CA GLY A 271 -13.64 16.90 5.35
C GLY A 271 -12.52 16.56 4.38
N ILE A 272 -11.33 16.15 4.87
CA ILE A 272 -10.14 15.94 4.02
C ILE A 272 -10.38 14.97 2.87
N ARG A 273 -11.10 13.86 3.09
CA ARG A 273 -11.42 12.90 2.02
C ARG A 273 -12.18 13.56 0.86
N SER A 274 -13.27 14.26 1.18
CA SER A 274 -14.06 14.98 0.17
C SER A 274 -13.25 16.09 -0.52
N GLU A 275 -12.32 16.72 0.18
CA GLU A 275 -11.46 17.75 -0.41
C GLU A 275 -10.43 17.19 -1.39
N VAL A 276 -9.88 15.99 -1.14
CA VAL A 276 -8.94 15.34 -2.08
C VAL A 276 -9.65 14.67 -3.26
N GLU A 277 -10.92 14.28 -3.10
CA GLU A 277 -11.81 13.91 -4.20
C GLU A 277 -11.95 15.07 -5.19
N ASP A 278 -12.19 16.29 -4.69
CA ASP A 278 -12.45 17.46 -5.53
C ASP A 278 -11.17 18.12 -6.10
N THR A 279 -10.05 18.11 -5.39
CA THR A 279 -8.81 18.80 -5.81
C THR A 279 -7.57 18.10 -5.28
N SER A 280 -6.60 17.81 -6.17
CA SER A 280 -5.34 17.18 -5.77
C SER A 280 -4.57 18.05 -4.76
N VAL A 281 -3.75 17.40 -3.92
CA VAL A 281 -2.93 18.11 -2.93
C VAL A 281 -1.98 19.09 -3.63
N GLN A 282 -1.40 18.67 -4.75
CA GLN A 282 -0.45 19.49 -5.50
C GLN A 282 -1.12 20.71 -6.13
N ASP A 283 -2.27 20.53 -6.78
CA ASP A 283 -3.02 21.64 -7.39
C ASP A 283 -3.42 22.69 -6.34
N HIS A 284 -3.77 22.23 -5.13
CA HIS A 284 -4.09 23.12 -4.03
C HIS A 284 -2.87 23.95 -3.57
N LEU A 285 -1.69 23.34 -3.51
CA LEU A 285 -0.44 24.01 -3.12
C LEU A 285 0.04 24.97 -4.22
N GLU A 286 -0.10 24.61 -5.49
CA GLU A 286 0.32 25.42 -6.64
C GLU A 286 -0.61 26.61 -6.91
N GLY A 287 -1.94 26.41 -6.79
CA GLY A 287 -2.94 27.47 -6.98
C GLY A 287 -2.75 28.68 -6.04
N ARG A 288 -2.09 28.48 -4.89
CA ARG A 288 -1.74 29.56 -3.95
C ARG A 288 -0.46 30.32 -4.33
N ASN A 289 0.50 29.65 -4.98
CA ASN A 289 1.69 30.32 -5.50
C ASN A 289 1.34 31.30 -6.63
N GLU A 290 0.25 31.04 -7.36
CA GLU A 290 -0.26 31.91 -8.43
C GLU A 290 -1.21 33.01 -7.94
N THR A 291 -1.96 32.80 -6.86
CA THR A 291 -2.96 33.77 -6.34
C THR A 291 -2.44 34.77 -5.30
N GLY A 292 -1.13 34.83 -5.08
CA GLY A 292 -0.49 36.00 -4.47
C GLY A 292 -0.55 36.06 -2.95
N GLU A 293 0.25 35.21 -2.31
CA GLU A 293 1.05 35.67 -1.17
C GLU A 293 2.47 35.89 -1.68
N GLN A 294 2.76 37.14 -2.10
CA GLN A 294 4.13 37.60 -2.20
C GLN A 294 4.78 37.36 -0.83
N ARG A 295 5.58 36.29 -0.71
CA ARG A 295 6.68 36.27 0.25
C ARG A 295 7.55 37.46 -0.11
N THR A 296 7.39 38.59 0.58
CA THR A 296 8.38 39.66 0.57
C THR A 296 9.63 39.10 1.25
N LEU A 297 10.50 38.54 0.42
CA LEU A 297 11.85 38.07 0.70
C LEU A 297 12.82 39.25 0.86
N ASP A 298 12.41 40.31 1.58
CA ASP A 298 13.17 41.58 1.63
C ASP A 298 13.46 42.14 3.04
N GLU A 299 13.29 41.38 4.13
CA GLU A 299 13.70 41.85 5.47
C GLU A 299 14.71 40.95 6.22
N ALA A 300 15.39 40.01 5.54
CA ALA A 300 16.32 39.09 6.22
C ALA A 300 17.82 39.21 5.85
N TYR A 301 18.23 40.10 4.95
CA TYR A 301 19.66 40.37 4.70
C TYR A 301 19.91 41.86 4.43
N GLY A 302 20.49 42.56 5.43
CA GLY A 302 20.59 44.02 5.49
C GLY A 302 21.83 44.68 4.87
N GLN A 303 21.93 46.01 5.11
CA GLN A 303 23.08 46.94 5.05
C GLN A 303 22.46 48.37 5.12
N GLU A 304 22.79 49.35 5.96
CA GLU A 304 23.85 49.67 6.93
C GLU A 304 23.23 50.50 8.08
#